data_AF-A0A1I7MRY7-F1
#
_entry.id   AF-A0A1I7MRY7-F1
#
_cell.length_a   1.000
_cell.length_b   1.000
_cell.length_c   1.000
_cell.angle_alpha   90.00
_cell.angle_beta   90.00
_cell.angle_gamma   90.00
#
_symmetry.space_group_name_H-M   'P 1'
#
loop_
_entity.id
_entity.type
_entity.pdbx_description
1 polymer ?
#
loop_
_entity_poly.entity_id
_entity_poly.type
_entity_poly.pdbx_seq_one_letter_code
_entity_poly.pdbx_strand_id
1 'polypeptide(L)'
;PGVFQDIDHAQTWVTDWVCWYNTEHRHSALAGYTPASMHDGSWTQQAAARQQAMHAHYRAHPRRYRQEPTVLTPPARATINLANDGSRLKLPPTIHTLISH
;
A
#
# COMPACT_ATOMS: atom_id res chain seq x y z
N PRO A 1 -4.61 6.69 18.27
CA PRO A 1 -4.80 6.89 19.73
C PRO A 1 -4.04 8.14 20.16
N GLY A 2 -4.51 8.84 21.20
CA GLY A 2 -3.83 10.03 21.73
C GLY A 2 -2.69 9.70 22.69
N VAL A 3 -2.90 8.73 23.60
CA VAL A 3 -1.91 8.24 24.58
C VAL A 3 -2.13 6.75 24.87
N PHE A 4 -1.10 6.05 25.33
CA PHE A 4 -1.18 4.67 25.85
C PHE A 4 -1.16 4.67 27.38
N GLN A 5 -1.81 3.68 27.99
CA GLN A 5 -1.91 3.56 29.44
C GLN A 5 -0.64 2.95 30.04
N ASP A 6 -0.09 1.96 29.35
CA ASP A 6 1.14 1.24 29.67
C ASP A 6 1.71 0.60 28.38
N ILE A 7 2.78 -0.17 28.54
CA ILE A 7 3.45 -0.85 27.42
C ILE A 7 2.58 -1.95 26.82
N ASP A 8 1.80 -2.66 27.63
CA ASP A 8 0.96 -3.78 27.18
C ASP A 8 -0.17 -3.25 26.28
N HIS A 9 -0.84 -2.18 26.69
CA HIS A 9 -1.83 -1.49 25.88
C HIS A 9 -1.22 -0.98 24.57
N ALA A 10 -0.01 -0.42 24.60
CA ALA A 10 0.68 0.01 23.39
C ALA A 10 0.96 -1.16 22.43
N GLN A 11 1.42 -2.30 22.96
CA GLN A 11 1.72 -3.50 22.17
C GLN A 11 0.47 -4.11 21.53
N THR A 12 -0.62 -4.24 22.29
CA THR A 12 -1.91 -4.69 21.76
C THR A 12 -2.37 -3.79 20.63
N TRP A 13 -2.38 -2.47 20.87
CA TRP A 13 -2.82 -1.52 19.85
C TRP A 13 -1.97 -1.58 18.58
N VAL A 14 -0.64 -1.65 18.70
CA VAL A 14 0.26 -1.75 17.55
C VAL A 14 0.03 -3.06 16.80
N THR A 15 -0.17 -4.17 17.51
CA THR A 15 -0.41 -5.49 16.90
C THR A 15 -1.69 -5.48 16.05
N ASP A 16 -2.78 -4.96 16.61
CA ASP A 16 -4.06 -4.84 15.91
C ASP A 16 -3.93 -3.90 14.70
N TRP A 17 -3.25 -2.77 14.89
CA TRP A 17 -3.03 -1.80 13.82
C TRP A 17 -2.20 -2.38 12.68
N VAL A 18 -1.10 -3.11 12.98
CA VAL A 18 -0.25 -3.75 11.96
C VAL A 18 -1.02 -4.83 11.21
N CYS A 19 -1.86 -5.61 11.90
CA CYS A 19 -2.73 -6.59 11.26
C CYS A 19 -3.65 -5.90 10.25
N TRP A 20 -4.44 -4.94 10.70
CA TRP A 20 -5.38 -4.19 9.87
C TRP A 20 -4.68 -3.47 8.70
N TYR A 21 -3.53 -2.82 8.96
CA TYR A 21 -2.76 -2.10 7.93
C TYR A 21 -2.34 -3.01 6.77
N ASN A 22 -1.96 -4.25 7.09
CA ASN A 22 -1.46 -5.21 6.10
C ASN A 22 -2.58 -5.99 5.39
N THR A 23 -3.69 -6.28 6.05
CA THR A 23 -4.71 -7.20 5.52
C THR A 23 -5.97 -6.50 5.03
N GLU A 24 -6.31 -5.34 5.57
CA GLU A 24 -7.60 -4.68 5.33
C GLU A 24 -7.43 -3.27 4.73
N HIS A 25 -6.48 -2.49 5.24
CA HIS A 25 -6.27 -1.12 4.76
C HIS A 25 -5.78 -1.12 3.31
N ARG A 26 -6.52 -0.43 2.43
CA ARG A 26 -6.20 -0.31 1.01
C ARG A 26 -5.37 0.94 0.78
N HIS A 27 -4.19 0.75 0.19
CA HIS A 27 -3.21 1.82 0.02
C HIS A 27 -3.32 2.45 -1.37
N SER A 28 -3.47 3.76 -1.44
CA SER A 28 -3.54 4.49 -2.72
C SER A 28 -2.26 4.31 -3.56
N ALA A 29 -1.09 4.30 -2.91
CA ALA A 29 0.20 4.02 -3.54
C ALA A 29 0.31 2.60 -4.13
N LEU A 30 -0.55 1.67 -3.67
CA LEU A 30 -0.67 0.31 -4.18
C LEU A 30 -1.93 0.15 -5.03
N ALA A 31 -2.40 1.18 -5.73
CA ALA A 31 -3.62 1.11 -6.54
C ALA A 31 -4.87 0.55 -5.80
N GLY A 32 -4.94 0.78 -4.48
CA GLY A 32 -6.02 0.28 -3.63
C GLY A 32 -5.96 -1.23 -3.34
N TYR A 33 -4.78 -1.84 -3.42
CA TYR A 33 -4.49 -3.19 -2.92
C TYR A 33 -3.93 -3.11 -1.49
N THR A 34 -3.96 -4.24 -0.79
CA THR A 34 -3.39 -4.37 0.56
C THR A 34 -1.94 -4.86 0.47
N PRO A 35 -1.08 -4.57 1.45
CA PRO A 35 0.30 -5.07 1.46
C PRO A 35 0.33 -6.60 1.43
N ALA A 36 -0.58 -7.27 2.16
CA ALA A 36 -0.68 -8.73 2.12
C ALA A 36 -0.94 -9.25 0.69
N SER A 37 -1.89 -8.65 -0.03
CA SER A 37 -2.20 -9.07 -1.41
C SER A 37 -1.06 -8.82 -2.40
N MET A 38 -0.20 -7.83 -2.13
CA MET A 38 1.03 -7.59 -2.88
C MET A 38 2.07 -8.66 -2.60
N HIS A 39 2.25 -9.02 -1.32
CA HIS A 39 3.23 -10.01 -0.88
C HIS A 39 2.90 -11.42 -1.37
N ASP A 40 1.64 -11.83 -1.31
CA ASP A 40 1.20 -13.16 -1.75
C ASP A 40 0.85 -13.23 -3.25
N GLY A 41 0.85 -12.10 -3.95
CA GLY A 41 0.55 -12.00 -5.39
C GLY A 41 -0.94 -12.08 -5.75
N SER A 42 -1.83 -12.23 -4.78
CA SER A 42 -3.28 -12.32 -5.01
C SER A 42 -3.89 -11.05 -5.62
N TRP A 43 -3.19 -9.92 -5.55
CA TRP A 43 -3.59 -8.67 -6.20
C TRP A 43 -3.82 -8.85 -7.72
N THR A 44 -3.13 -9.78 -8.37
CA THR A 44 -3.26 -10.05 -9.81
C THR A 44 -4.66 -10.58 -10.17
N GLN A 45 -5.16 -11.53 -9.39
CA GLN A 45 -6.52 -12.06 -9.55
C GLN A 45 -7.56 -10.98 -9.23
N GLN A 46 -7.32 -10.18 -8.20
CA GLN A 46 -8.18 -9.05 -7.86
C GLN A 46 -8.23 -8.01 -9.00
N ALA A 47 -7.09 -7.71 -9.64
CA ALA A 47 -7.01 -6.81 -10.79
C ALA A 47 -7.80 -7.35 -11.98
N ALA A 48 -7.68 -8.65 -12.28
CA ALA A 48 -8.45 -9.28 -13.34
C ALA A 48 -9.96 -9.18 -13.10
N ALA A 49 -10.42 -9.46 -11.88
CA ALA A 49 -11.82 -9.33 -11.50
C ALA A 49 -12.32 -7.87 -11.61
N ARG A 50 -11.52 -6.91 -11.15
CA ARG A 50 -11.83 -5.47 -11.29
C ARG A 50 -11.93 -5.06 -12.76
N GLN A 51 -11.04 -5.55 -13.62
CA GLN A 51 -11.05 -5.25 -15.06
C GLN A 51 -12.30 -5.80 -15.74
N GLN A 52 -12.70 -7.04 -15.40
CA GLN A 52 -13.94 -7.63 -15.92
C GLN A 52 -15.17 -6.81 -15.53
N ALA A 53 -15.28 -6.39 -14.27
CA ALA A 53 -16.37 -5.53 -13.81
C ALA A 53 -16.37 -4.18 -14.54
N MET A 54 -15.20 -3.59 -14.76
CA MET A 54 -15.06 -2.33 -15.47
C MET A 54 -15.45 -2.46 -16.96
N HIS A 55 -15.05 -3.53 -17.64
CA HIS A 55 -15.49 -3.84 -19.00
C HIS A 55 -17.02 -3.99 -19.08
N ALA A 56 -17.63 -4.72 -18.15
CA ALA A 56 -19.08 -4.90 -18.11
C ALA A 56 -19.80 -3.55 -17.95
N HIS A 57 -19.31 -2.69 -17.05
CA HIS A 57 -19.88 -1.36 -16.85
C HIS A 57 -19.66 -0.44 -18.07
N TYR A 58 -18.49 -0.51 -18.71
CA TYR A 58 -18.22 0.21 -19.96
C TYR A 58 -19.19 -0.19 -21.07
N ARG A 59 -19.43 -1.50 -21.27
CA ARG A 59 -20.40 -2.01 -22.26
C ARG A 59 -21.82 -1.54 -21.98
N ALA A 60 -22.22 -1.48 -20.71
CA ALA A 60 -23.54 -0.99 -20.32
C ALA A 60 -23.70 0.54 -20.46
N HIS A 61 -22.62 1.31 -20.25
CA HIS A 61 -22.66 2.78 -20.22
C HIS A 61 -21.52 3.43 -21.01
N PRO A 62 -21.39 3.17 -22.32
CA PRO A 62 -20.21 3.62 -23.09
C PRO A 62 -20.08 5.14 -23.11
N ARG A 63 -21.19 5.89 -23.07
CA ARG A 63 -21.20 7.36 -23.04
C ARG A 63 -20.54 7.99 -21.80
N ARG A 64 -20.36 7.23 -20.70
CA ARG A 64 -19.65 7.72 -19.50
C ARG A 64 -18.13 7.72 -19.66
N TYR A 65 -17.62 7.13 -20.74
CA TYR A 65 -16.21 6.90 -20.95
C TYR A 65 -15.77 7.43 -22.31
N ARG A 66 -14.60 8.08 -22.37
CA ARG A 66 -13.99 8.50 -23.63
C ARG A 66 -13.36 7.32 -24.40
N GLN A 67 -12.90 6.31 -23.67
CA GLN A 67 -12.27 5.08 -24.15
C GLN A 67 -12.50 3.95 -23.15
N GLU A 68 -12.25 2.72 -23.54
CA GLU A 68 -12.35 1.57 -22.62
C GLU A 68 -11.40 1.76 -21.42
N PRO A 69 -11.91 1.68 -20.17
CA PRO A 69 -11.11 1.92 -18.98
C PRO A 69 -10.22 0.73 -18.61
N THR A 70 -8.99 1.03 -18.19
CA THR A 70 -8.03 0.05 -17.66
C THR A 70 -7.86 0.23 -16.16
N VAL A 71 -7.87 -0.86 -15.39
CA VAL A 71 -7.63 -0.82 -13.95
C VAL A 71 -6.17 -0.50 -13.64
N LEU A 72 -5.94 0.29 -12.60
CA LEU A 72 -4.59 0.57 -12.13
C LEU A 72 -3.99 -0.69 -11.49
N THR A 73 -2.72 -0.93 -11.79
CA THR A 73 -1.90 -1.96 -11.17
C THR A 73 -0.88 -1.31 -10.23
N PRO A 74 -0.48 -2.01 -9.15
CA PRO A 74 0.51 -1.50 -8.23
C PRO A 74 1.90 -1.45 -8.90
N PRO A 75 2.83 -0.60 -8.41
CA PRO A 75 4.18 -0.54 -8.95
C PRO A 75 4.92 -1.87 -8.73
N ALA A 76 5.75 -2.26 -9.71
CA ALA A 76 6.54 -3.49 -9.64
C ALA A 76 7.58 -3.51 -8.51
N ARG A 77 7.95 -2.33 -7.99
CA ARG A 77 8.90 -2.16 -6.89
C ARG A 77 8.47 -0.97 -6.03
N ALA A 78 8.57 -1.15 -4.72
CA ALA A 78 8.51 -0.08 -3.74
C ALA A 78 9.83 -0.07 -2.95
N THR A 79 10.38 1.11 -2.68
CA THR A 79 11.64 1.27 -1.97
C THR A 79 11.44 2.25 -0.81
N ILE A 80 12.10 2.00 0.30
CA ILE A 80 12.19 2.94 1.43
C ILE A 80 13.64 3.43 1.48
N ASN A 81 13.83 4.74 1.40
CA ASN A 81 15.14 5.42 1.42
C ASN A 81 16.08 5.14 0.23
N LEU A 82 15.56 4.73 -0.92
CA LEU A 82 16.32 4.68 -2.18
C LEU A 82 15.90 5.83 -3.09
N ALA A 83 16.86 6.42 -3.80
CA ALA A 83 16.58 7.30 -4.93
C ALA A 83 15.92 6.52 -6.08
N ASN A 84 15.29 7.23 -7.01
CA ASN A 84 14.59 6.61 -8.15
C ASN A 84 15.51 5.77 -9.05
N ASP A 85 16.83 5.98 -8.98
CA ASP A 85 17.86 5.20 -9.67
C ASP A 85 18.29 3.92 -8.91
N GLY A 86 17.68 3.64 -7.75
CA GLY A 86 17.99 2.50 -6.90
C GLY A 86 19.19 2.68 -5.99
N SER A 87 19.87 3.84 -6.02
CA SER A 87 20.93 4.14 -5.07
C SER A 87 20.37 4.47 -3.68
N ARG A 88 21.12 4.20 -2.61
CA ARG A 88 20.75 4.69 -1.28
C ARG A 88 20.78 6.21 -1.29
N LEU A 89 19.72 6.85 -0.79
CA LEU A 89 19.75 8.29 -0.54
C LEU A 89 20.95 8.59 0.36
N LYS A 90 21.88 9.41 -0.12
CA LYS A 90 23.00 9.91 0.70
C LYS A 90 22.42 10.92 1.68
N LEU A 91 21.97 10.44 2.84
CA LEU A 91 21.62 11.30 3.96
C LEU A 91 22.92 12.02 4.41
N PRO A 92 22.91 13.35 4.57
CA PRO A 92 24.06 14.06 5.13
C PRO A 92 24.39 13.49 6.53
N PRO A 93 25.67 13.43 6.92
CA PRO A 93 26.09 12.85 8.20
C PRO A 93 25.69 13.78 9.35
N THR A 94 24.41 13.76 9.74
CA THR A 94 23.94 14.52 10.90
C THR A 94 22.83 13.80 11.67
N ILE A 95 22.99 12.52 11.96
CA ILE A 95 22.35 11.91 13.15
C ILE A 95 23.38 11.02 13.84
N HIS A 96 24.15 11.63 14.73
CA HIS A 96 24.96 10.93 15.72
C HIS A 96 24.58 11.49 17.08
N THR A 97 23.40 11.13 17.60
CA THR A 97 23.05 11.40 19.01
C THR A 97 22.00 10.40 19.53
N LEU A 98 22.48 9.54 20.42
CA LEU A 98 21.80 8.87 21.55
C LEU A 98 20.77 7.77 21.28
N ILE A 99 21.25 6.52 21.24
CA ILE A 99 20.68 5.46 22.09
C ILE A 99 21.83 4.86 22.90
N SER A 100 22.03 5.42 24.09
CA SER A 100 22.62 4.74 25.23
C SER A 100 21.64 4.96 26.36
N HIS A 101 20.85 3.93 26.66
CA HIS A 101 20.34 3.53 27.98
C HIS A 101 19.54 2.25 27.78
#